data_AF-A0A352IPP8-F1
#
_entry.id   AF-A0A352IPP8-F1
#
_cell.length_a   1.000
_cell.length_b   1.000
_cell.length_c   1.000
_cell.angle_alpha   90.00
_cell.angle_beta   90.00
_cell.angle_gamma   90.00
#
_symmetry.space_group_name_H-M   'P 1'
#
loop_
_entity.id
_entity.type
_entity.pdbx_description
1 polymer ?
#
loop_
_entity_poly.entity_id
_entity_poly.type
_entity_poly.pdbx_seq_one_letter_code
_entity_poly.pdbx_strand_id
1 'polypeptide(L)'
;MVKHAVEANFDGLVGPTHNYAGLSWGNVASKSNVSSVSNPKEAALQGLAKMKRLADRGYVQGVLPPHERPHIPTLRALGFEGPDARVLEQAAKSSPSILAAVSSASPMWTANAATVSPSADTSDHRVHFTPANLSAKFHRSIEHAVTGRALKSIFADESYFAHHPALPSVSHFGDEGAANHTRLCAGYGEPGVELFVYGQMAFNEQAPAPKKYPARQTLEASQAVARLHGLRDQNAVFAQQNPDAIDGGVFHNDVIAVGNGNTLFYHEMAFLNEAQVLADIRERLTGAELEAVRVSSADVPLEDAVASYLFNSQLLNTP
;
A
#
# COMPACT_ATOMS: atom_id res chain seq x y z
N MET A 1 9.74 -13.25 28.28
CA MET A 1 9.75 -14.21 27.17
C MET A 1 10.63 -13.63 26.07
N VAL A 2 11.48 -14.43 25.44
CA VAL A 2 12.28 -13.98 24.28
C VAL A 2 11.29 -13.60 23.17
N LYS A 3 11.33 -12.37 22.64
CA LYS A 3 10.53 -12.00 21.47
C LYS A 3 11.13 -12.73 20.25
N HIS A 4 10.42 -13.70 19.70
CA HIS A 4 10.89 -14.48 18.54
C HIS A 4 10.63 -13.76 17.19
N ALA A 5 9.70 -12.79 17.15
CA ALA A 5 9.47 -11.90 16.01
C ALA A 5 8.94 -10.54 16.49
N VAL A 6 9.07 -9.51 15.67
CA VAL A 6 8.61 -8.14 15.95
C VAL A 6 8.12 -7.48 14.66
N GLU A 7 7.09 -6.65 14.75
CA GLU A 7 6.71 -5.77 13.65
C GLU A 7 7.75 -4.64 13.50
N ALA A 8 8.24 -4.47 12.27
CA ALA A 8 9.19 -3.42 11.93
C ALA A 8 8.59 -2.46 10.90
N ASN A 9 8.51 -1.18 11.24
CA ASN A 9 8.00 -0.15 10.36
C ASN A 9 9.08 0.30 9.39
N PHE A 10 8.82 0.28 8.08
CA PHE A 10 9.73 0.80 7.05
C PHE A 10 9.08 1.98 6.32
N ASP A 11 9.48 3.18 6.72
CA ASP A 11 8.92 4.42 6.18
C ASP A 11 9.69 4.93 4.97
N GLY A 12 8.99 5.55 4.03
CA GLY A 12 9.61 6.18 2.87
C GLY A 12 10.23 7.53 3.21
N LEU A 13 11.51 7.70 2.93
CA LEU A 13 12.14 9.02 2.96
C LEU A 13 11.64 9.85 1.77
N VAL A 14 11.05 11.01 2.05
CA VAL A 14 10.51 11.90 1.01
C VAL A 14 11.62 12.36 0.05
N GLY A 15 11.38 12.19 -1.25
CA GLY A 15 12.32 12.56 -2.30
C GLY A 15 12.39 14.07 -2.56
N PRO A 16 13.51 14.56 -3.14
CA PRO A 16 13.75 15.99 -3.35
C PRO A 16 12.81 16.64 -4.39
N THR A 17 12.13 15.83 -5.20
CA THR A 17 11.19 16.30 -6.24
C THR A 17 9.74 16.33 -5.75
N HIS A 18 9.48 16.21 -4.45
CA HIS A 18 8.14 16.27 -3.88
C HIS A 18 7.37 17.50 -4.38
N ASN A 19 6.19 17.28 -4.96
CA ASN A 19 5.36 18.31 -5.58
C ASN A 19 3.88 17.92 -5.56
N TYR A 20 3.00 18.87 -5.88
CA TYR A 20 1.55 18.65 -5.96
C TYR A 20 1.04 18.75 -7.40
N ALA A 21 1.22 17.67 -8.18
CA ALA A 21 0.83 17.61 -9.59
C ALA A 21 -0.57 17.03 -9.88
N GLY A 22 -1.36 16.65 -8.86
CA GLY A 22 -2.75 16.20 -9.08
C GLY A 22 -2.94 14.88 -9.82
N LEU A 23 -1.95 14.00 -9.79
CA LEU A 23 -1.83 12.86 -10.70
C LEU A 23 -2.72 11.66 -10.34
N SER A 24 -3.44 11.71 -9.21
CA SER A 24 -4.19 10.58 -8.66
C SER A 24 -5.69 10.85 -8.62
N TRP A 25 -6.37 10.67 -9.75
CA TRP A 25 -7.85 10.70 -9.79
C TRP A 25 -8.45 9.63 -8.86
N GLY A 26 -9.41 10.03 -8.02
CA GLY A 26 -9.94 9.25 -6.89
C GLY A 26 -9.29 9.55 -5.54
N ASN A 27 -8.12 10.20 -5.50
CA ASN A 27 -7.55 10.75 -4.27
C ASN A 27 -7.94 12.23 -4.16
N VAL A 28 -8.87 12.53 -3.25
CA VAL A 28 -9.42 13.88 -3.05
C VAL A 28 -8.33 14.88 -2.64
N ALA A 29 -7.43 14.50 -1.74
CA ALA A 29 -6.31 15.34 -1.28
C ALA A 29 -5.32 15.67 -2.41
N SER A 30 -5.05 14.71 -3.30
CA SER A 30 -4.20 14.96 -4.47
C SER A 30 -4.83 15.98 -5.41
N LYS A 31 -6.16 15.95 -5.59
CA LYS A 31 -6.89 16.87 -6.47
C LYS A 31 -7.02 18.28 -5.86
N SER A 32 -7.25 18.39 -4.56
CA SER A 32 -7.45 19.69 -3.90
C SER A 32 -6.18 20.55 -3.81
N ASN A 33 -5.00 19.92 -3.84
CA ASN A 33 -3.70 20.60 -3.70
C ASN A 33 -2.97 20.85 -5.03
N VAL A 34 -3.61 20.59 -6.18
CA VAL A 34 -2.99 20.79 -7.50
C VAL A 34 -2.39 22.20 -7.61
N SER A 35 -1.13 22.28 -8.05
CA SER A 35 -0.39 23.54 -8.27
C SER A 35 -0.04 24.34 -7.01
N SER A 36 -0.28 23.81 -5.81
CA SER A 36 0.28 24.38 -4.58
C SER A 36 1.81 24.28 -4.58
N VAL A 37 2.47 25.22 -3.90
CA VAL A 37 3.93 25.18 -3.70
C VAL A 37 4.26 24.11 -2.66
N SER A 38 5.13 23.16 -3.00
CA SER A 38 5.63 22.14 -2.08
C SER A 38 6.90 22.59 -1.36
N ASN A 39 7.20 21.96 -0.23
CA ASN A 39 8.48 22.11 0.47
C ASN A 39 9.11 20.72 0.70
N PRO A 40 9.91 20.21 -0.25
CA PRO A 40 10.49 18.86 -0.16
C PRO A 40 11.33 18.63 1.11
N LYS A 41 12.08 19.64 1.54
CA LYS A 41 12.91 19.55 2.75
C LYS A 41 12.04 19.41 3.99
N GLU A 42 11.00 20.24 4.12
CA GLU A 42 10.08 20.17 5.25
C GLU A 42 9.34 18.83 5.27
N ALA A 43 8.84 18.35 4.12
CA ALA A 43 8.18 17.06 4.02
C ALA A 43 9.10 15.90 4.47
N ALA A 44 10.38 15.92 4.08
CA ALA A 44 11.36 14.94 4.55
C ALA A 44 11.61 15.04 6.06
N LEU A 45 11.73 16.26 6.61
CA LEU A 45 11.93 16.46 8.05
C LEU A 45 10.73 16.02 8.89
N GLN A 46 9.50 16.23 8.41
CA GLN A 46 8.28 15.75 9.06
C GLN A 46 8.23 14.22 9.12
N GLY A 47 8.53 13.55 8.01
CA GLY A 47 8.64 12.08 7.96
C GLY A 47 9.71 11.56 8.91
N LEU A 48 10.92 12.13 8.87
CA LEU A 48 12.02 11.75 9.77
C LEU A 48 11.69 11.99 11.25
N ALA A 49 11.00 13.09 11.58
CA ALA A 49 10.56 13.36 12.94
C ALA A 49 9.59 12.29 13.45
N LYS A 50 8.65 11.82 12.61
CA LYS A 50 7.75 10.71 12.94
C LYS A 50 8.53 9.41 13.18
N MET A 51 9.38 9.02 12.22
CA MET A 51 10.20 7.80 12.30
C MET A 51 11.03 7.79 13.60
N LYS A 52 11.74 8.89 13.88
CA LYS A 52 12.56 9.01 15.09
C LYS A 52 11.72 8.96 16.36
N ARG A 53 10.54 9.57 16.36
CA ARG A 53 9.64 9.59 17.51
C ARG A 53 9.08 8.21 17.86
N LEU A 54 8.89 7.34 16.87
CA LEU A 54 8.50 5.93 17.07
C LEU A 54 9.71 5.09 17.50
N ALA A 55 10.87 5.27 16.85
CA ALA A 55 12.10 4.60 17.26
C ALA A 55 12.46 4.89 18.73
N ASP A 56 12.33 6.15 19.16
CA ASP A 56 12.57 6.57 20.56
C ASP A 56 11.59 5.99 21.57
N ARG A 57 10.42 5.51 21.11
CA ARG A 57 9.44 4.80 21.92
C ARG A 57 9.68 3.28 21.96
N GLY A 58 10.71 2.78 21.27
CA GLY A 58 11.07 1.37 21.26
C GLY A 58 10.46 0.55 20.11
N TYR A 59 9.80 1.20 19.16
CA TYR A 59 9.32 0.53 17.93
C TYR A 59 10.48 0.33 16.95
N VAL A 60 10.54 -0.84 16.31
CA VAL A 60 11.55 -1.09 15.26
C VAL A 60 11.20 -0.24 14.05
N GLN A 61 12.17 0.56 13.61
CA GLN A 61 12.01 1.55 12.55
C GLN A 61 13.16 1.44 11.54
N GLY A 62 12.81 1.17 10.28
CA GLY A 62 13.67 1.25 9.11
C GLY A 62 13.23 2.36 8.17
N VAL A 63 14.02 2.57 7.10
CA VAL A 63 13.79 3.62 6.10
C VAL A 63 13.98 3.03 4.70
N LEU A 64 13.03 3.30 3.81
CA LEU A 64 13.17 3.07 2.37
C LEU A 64 13.62 4.36 1.67
N PRO A 65 14.67 4.31 0.83
CA PRO A 65 15.20 5.50 0.17
C PRO A 65 14.23 6.01 -0.92
N PRO A 66 14.29 7.31 -1.26
CA PRO A 66 13.57 7.81 -2.42
C PRO A 66 14.12 7.22 -3.72
N HIS A 67 13.34 7.32 -4.79
CA HIS A 67 13.77 6.86 -6.12
C HIS A 67 14.45 7.98 -6.93
N GLU A 68 15.13 7.59 -8.01
CA GLU A 68 15.59 8.52 -9.03
C GLU A 68 14.40 9.29 -9.64
N ARG A 69 14.43 10.62 -9.50
CA ARG A 69 13.43 11.55 -10.03
C ARG A 69 14.13 12.86 -10.45
N PRO A 70 13.82 13.46 -11.61
CA PRO A 70 12.95 12.95 -12.68
C PRO A 70 13.46 11.64 -13.29
N HIS A 71 12.57 10.69 -13.58
CA HIS A 71 12.94 9.37 -14.08
C HIS A 71 13.21 9.40 -15.60
N ILE A 72 14.45 9.70 -15.98
CA ILE A 72 14.89 9.83 -17.37
C ILE A 72 14.62 8.57 -18.22
N PRO A 73 14.81 7.33 -17.71
CA PRO A 73 14.54 6.14 -18.50
C PRO A 73 13.10 6.07 -19.03
N THR A 74 12.11 6.52 -18.25
CA THR A 74 10.71 6.57 -18.70
C THR A 74 10.50 7.62 -19.79
N LEU A 75 11.15 8.78 -19.72
CA LEU A 75 11.08 9.76 -20.81
C LEU A 75 11.66 9.17 -22.10
N ARG A 76 12.79 8.47 -22.03
CA ARG A 76 13.36 7.79 -23.20
C ARG A 76 12.42 6.73 -23.78
N ALA A 77 11.77 5.94 -22.92
CA ALA A 77 10.77 4.97 -23.34
C ALA A 77 9.55 5.60 -24.03
N LEU A 78 9.28 6.89 -23.77
CA LEU A 78 8.23 7.68 -24.41
C LEU A 78 8.72 8.43 -25.68
N GLY A 79 9.95 8.17 -26.14
CA GLY A 79 10.49 8.70 -27.38
C GLY A 79 11.29 10.01 -27.24
N PHE A 80 11.62 10.45 -26.02
CA PHE A 80 12.52 11.59 -25.83
C PHE A 80 14.00 11.16 -25.99
N GLU A 81 14.75 11.85 -26.85
CA GLU A 81 16.11 11.45 -27.23
C GLU A 81 17.18 12.49 -26.85
N GLY A 82 18.45 12.08 -26.90
CA GLY A 82 19.62 12.93 -26.61
C GLY A 82 20.11 12.85 -25.16
N PRO A 83 21.05 13.71 -24.73
CA PRO A 83 21.53 13.75 -23.34
C PRO A 83 20.41 14.09 -22.34
N ASP A 84 20.58 13.73 -21.06
CA ASP A 84 19.53 13.87 -20.03
C ASP A 84 18.97 15.30 -19.94
N ALA A 85 19.84 16.32 -19.98
CA ALA A 85 19.42 17.73 -19.98
C ALA A 85 18.50 18.06 -21.18
N ARG A 86 18.78 17.48 -22.35
CA ARG A 86 17.99 17.69 -23.57
C ARG A 86 16.69 16.89 -23.57
N VAL A 87 16.68 15.71 -22.94
CA VAL A 87 15.45 14.94 -22.69
C VAL A 87 14.52 15.72 -21.76
N LEU A 88 15.06 16.28 -20.66
CA LEU A 88 14.30 17.11 -19.73
C LEU A 88 13.76 18.37 -20.40
N GLU A 89 14.58 19.08 -21.16
CA GLU A 89 14.17 20.28 -21.89
C GLU A 89 13.02 19.98 -22.87
N GLN A 90 13.11 18.88 -23.60
CA GLN A 90 12.05 18.44 -24.51
C GLN A 90 10.76 18.13 -23.75
N ALA A 91 10.82 17.30 -22.71
CA ALA A 91 9.65 16.95 -21.91
C ALA A 91 9.00 18.18 -21.27
N ALA A 92 9.80 19.12 -20.74
CA ALA A 92 9.31 20.37 -20.17
C ALA A 92 8.58 21.25 -21.20
N LYS A 93 9.05 21.27 -22.46
CA LYS A 93 8.45 22.08 -23.53
C LYS A 93 7.23 21.43 -24.16
N SER A 94 7.28 20.13 -24.45
CA SER A 94 6.24 19.44 -25.22
C SER A 94 5.16 18.83 -24.34
N SER A 95 5.49 18.41 -23.11
CA SER A 95 4.56 17.66 -22.24
C SER A 95 4.88 17.83 -20.74
N PRO A 96 4.63 19.03 -20.16
CA PRO A 96 4.85 19.29 -18.74
C PRO A 96 4.17 18.28 -17.79
N SER A 97 3.03 17.73 -18.19
CA SER A 97 2.30 16.70 -17.43
C SER A 97 3.07 15.38 -17.32
N ILE A 98 3.75 14.95 -18.39
CA ILE A 98 4.61 13.77 -18.38
C ILE A 98 5.83 14.03 -17.48
N LEU A 99 6.45 15.20 -17.59
CA LEU A 99 7.56 15.58 -16.73
C LEU A 99 7.16 15.55 -15.24
N ALA A 100 5.99 16.10 -14.92
CA ALA A 100 5.44 16.04 -13.56
C ALA A 100 5.22 14.59 -13.09
N ALA A 101 4.67 13.73 -13.95
CA ALA A 101 4.45 12.31 -13.65
C ALA A 101 5.75 11.56 -13.35
N VAL A 102 6.80 11.71 -14.18
CA VAL A 102 8.08 11.05 -13.95
C VAL A 102 8.91 11.70 -12.83
N SER A 103 8.46 12.82 -12.28
CA SER A 103 9.12 13.55 -11.18
C SER A 103 8.40 13.41 -9.84
N SER A 104 7.32 12.63 -9.76
CA SER A 104 6.58 12.44 -8.52
C SER A 104 7.43 11.76 -7.44
N ALA A 105 7.38 12.28 -6.21
CA ALA A 105 7.95 11.65 -5.02
C ALA A 105 7.03 10.59 -4.39
N SER A 106 6.09 10.05 -5.15
CA SER A 106 5.14 9.02 -4.71
C SER A 106 5.72 7.74 -4.09
N PRO A 107 6.97 7.31 -4.36
CA PRO A 107 7.59 6.20 -3.63
C PRO A 107 7.66 6.38 -2.11
N MET A 108 7.49 7.61 -1.61
CA MET A 108 7.45 7.87 -0.16
C MET A 108 6.29 7.16 0.55
N TRP A 109 5.22 6.81 -0.18
CA TRP A 109 4.09 6.04 0.35
C TRP A 109 4.38 4.55 0.28
N THR A 110 5.16 4.08 1.25
CA THR A 110 5.69 2.71 1.29
C THR A 110 4.67 1.64 1.65
N ALA A 111 3.49 2.02 2.15
CA ALA A 111 2.34 1.11 2.25
C ALA A 111 1.99 0.45 0.90
N ASN A 112 2.31 1.11 -0.22
CA ASN A 112 2.10 0.54 -1.55
C ASN A 112 3.37 -0.04 -2.19
N ALA A 113 4.50 -0.11 -1.46
CA ALA A 113 5.76 -0.57 -2.02
C ALA A 113 5.68 -2.05 -2.42
N ALA A 114 5.16 -2.88 -1.53
CA ALA A 114 5.02 -4.32 -1.68
C ALA A 114 3.94 -4.85 -0.75
N THR A 115 3.48 -6.06 -1.01
CA THR A 115 2.84 -6.90 0.02
C THR A 115 3.92 -7.74 0.70
N VAL A 116 3.79 -7.95 2.01
CA VAL A 116 4.75 -8.72 2.83
C VAL A 116 4.02 -9.80 3.61
N SER A 117 4.46 -11.04 3.48
CA SER A 117 3.98 -12.17 4.30
C SER A 117 5.09 -12.66 5.23
N PRO A 118 4.88 -12.64 6.57
CA PRO A 118 5.85 -13.16 7.52
C PRO A 118 6.11 -14.67 7.37
N SER A 119 7.28 -15.12 7.80
CA SER A 119 7.69 -16.54 7.78
C SER A 119 6.78 -17.48 8.57
N ALA A 120 5.99 -16.95 9.50
CA ALA A 120 5.00 -17.73 10.24
C ALA A 120 3.82 -18.19 9.37
N ASP A 121 3.58 -17.54 8.23
CA ASP A 121 2.40 -17.77 7.38
C ASP A 121 2.76 -18.45 6.05
N THR A 122 4.02 -18.35 5.63
CA THR A 122 4.51 -18.88 4.36
C THR A 122 4.92 -20.35 4.49
N SER A 123 4.74 -21.11 3.41
CA SER A 123 5.00 -22.56 3.38
C SER A 123 6.47 -22.96 3.45
N ASP A 124 7.39 -22.05 3.11
CA ASP A 124 8.84 -22.28 3.16
C ASP A 124 9.53 -21.58 4.36
N HIS A 125 8.74 -20.98 5.24
CA HIS A 125 9.20 -20.26 6.43
C HIS A 125 10.18 -19.12 6.18
N ARG A 126 10.08 -18.46 5.02
CA ARG A 126 10.76 -17.19 4.74
C ARG A 126 9.78 -16.03 4.71
N VAL A 127 10.27 -14.81 4.90
CA VAL A 127 9.45 -13.60 4.70
C VAL A 127 9.41 -13.29 3.21
N HIS A 128 8.21 -13.22 2.63
CA HIS A 128 8.00 -13.02 1.20
C HIS A 128 7.66 -11.56 0.90
N PHE A 129 8.28 -11.01 -0.15
CA PHE A 129 8.00 -9.67 -0.67
C PHE A 129 7.58 -9.75 -2.14
N THR A 130 6.44 -9.15 -2.47
CA THR A 130 6.04 -8.90 -3.87
C THR A 130 5.84 -7.40 -4.06
N PRO A 131 6.72 -6.69 -4.79
CA PRO A 131 6.52 -5.28 -5.12
C PRO A 131 5.20 -5.06 -5.87
N ALA A 132 4.42 -4.06 -5.46
CA ALA A 132 3.15 -3.78 -6.10
C ALA A 132 3.38 -3.12 -7.47
N ASN A 133 2.61 -3.50 -8.49
CA ASN A 133 2.82 -2.97 -9.84
C ASN A 133 2.28 -1.54 -10.02
N LEU A 134 1.33 -1.11 -9.18
CA LEU A 134 0.75 0.23 -9.17
C LEU A 134 0.22 0.67 -10.54
N SER A 135 -0.30 -0.29 -11.32
CA SER A 135 -0.67 -0.11 -12.73
C SER A 135 -1.79 0.92 -12.91
N ALA A 136 -2.57 1.18 -11.86
CA ALA A 136 -3.69 2.12 -11.91
C ALA A 136 -3.25 3.58 -12.13
N LYS A 137 -1.99 3.93 -11.80
CA LYS A 137 -1.46 5.30 -11.92
C LYS A 137 -0.08 5.30 -12.56
N PHE A 138 0.04 5.91 -13.75
CA PHE A 138 1.29 5.96 -14.51
C PHE A 138 2.53 6.43 -13.73
N HIS A 139 2.41 7.51 -12.95
CA HIS A 139 3.52 8.02 -12.14
C HIS A 139 3.98 7.05 -11.04
N ARG A 140 3.12 6.10 -10.67
CA ARG A 140 3.39 5.03 -9.70
C ARG A 140 3.79 3.71 -10.33
N SER A 141 3.30 3.41 -11.54
CA SER A 141 3.64 2.18 -12.25
C SER A 141 5.12 2.10 -12.65
N ILE A 142 5.89 3.18 -12.48
CA ILE A 142 7.34 3.23 -12.69
C ILE A 142 8.15 3.02 -11.39
N GLU A 143 7.49 2.67 -10.28
CA GLU A 143 8.15 2.51 -8.96
C GLU A 143 8.71 1.10 -8.76
N HIS A 144 7.92 0.07 -9.09
CA HIS A 144 8.12 -1.31 -8.64
C HIS A 144 9.52 -1.89 -8.92
N ALA A 145 10.12 -1.54 -10.06
CA ALA A 145 11.45 -2.04 -10.43
C ALA A 145 12.56 -1.53 -9.49
N VAL A 146 12.48 -0.26 -9.07
CA VAL A 146 13.42 0.31 -8.09
C VAL A 146 13.08 -0.20 -6.69
N THR A 147 11.79 -0.25 -6.34
CA THR A 147 11.30 -0.79 -5.06
C THR A 147 11.82 -2.20 -4.80
N GLY A 148 11.67 -3.11 -5.76
CA GLY A 148 12.16 -4.49 -5.62
C GLY A 148 13.67 -4.57 -5.40
N ARG A 149 14.46 -3.71 -6.07
CA ARG A 149 15.91 -3.63 -5.81
C ARG A 149 16.23 -3.10 -4.41
N ALA A 150 15.50 -2.09 -3.94
CA ALA A 150 15.68 -1.55 -2.60
C ALA A 150 15.35 -2.60 -1.53
N LEU A 151 14.21 -3.29 -1.66
CA LEU A 151 13.81 -4.38 -0.76
C LEU A 151 14.84 -5.52 -0.75
N LYS A 152 15.29 -5.98 -1.93
CA LYS A 152 16.34 -7.00 -2.02
C LYS A 152 17.67 -6.55 -1.42
N SER A 153 17.99 -5.27 -1.47
CA SER A 153 19.22 -4.72 -0.87
C SER A 153 19.14 -4.63 0.66
N ILE A 154 17.97 -4.30 1.21
CA ILE A 154 17.73 -4.18 2.66
C ILE A 154 17.58 -5.57 3.30
N PHE A 155 16.83 -6.47 2.64
CA PHE A 155 16.52 -7.82 3.10
C PHE A 155 17.26 -8.85 2.24
N ALA A 156 18.60 -8.84 2.30
CA ALA A 156 19.45 -9.51 1.32
C ALA A 156 19.69 -11.01 1.55
N ASP A 157 19.50 -11.52 2.77
CA ASP A 157 19.76 -12.92 3.09
C ASP A 157 18.63 -13.82 2.57
N GLU A 158 18.89 -14.51 1.45
CA GLU A 158 17.91 -15.38 0.78
C GLU A 158 17.51 -16.61 1.61
N SER A 159 18.22 -16.89 2.71
CA SER A 159 17.86 -17.91 3.71
C SER A 159 16.62 -17.49 4.52
N TYR A 160 16.38 -16.19 4.67
CA TYR A 160 15.28 -15.63 5.46
C TYR A 160 14.25 -14.89 4.61
N PHE A 161 14.65 -14.38 3.43
CA PHE A 161 13.85 -13.48 2.62
C PHE A 161 13.68 -14.00 1.18
N ALA A 162 12.44 -14.08 0.71
CA ALA A 162 12.12 -14.40 -0.68
C ALA A 162 11.57 -13.15 -1.39
N HIS A 163 12.11 -12.85 -2.56
CA HIS A 163 11.74 -11.67 -3.35
C HIS A 163 11.12 -12.09 -4.68
N HIS A 164 9.90 -11.63 -4.94
CA HIS A 164 9.18 -11.85 -6.19
C HIS A 164 9.24 -10.62 -7.08
N PRO A 165 9.12 -10.76 -8.41
CA PRO A 165 8.83 -9.62 -9.28
C PRO A 165 7.41 -9.11 -9.04
N ALA A 166 7.16 -7.85 -9.41
CA ALA A 166 5.80 -7.33 -9.45
C ALA A 166 4.94 -8.11 -10.45
N LEU A 167 3.63 -8.17 -10.18
CA LEU A 167 2.67 -8.76 -11.11
C LEU A 167 2.64 -8.02 -12.46
N PRO A 168 2.20 -8.66 -13.56
CA PRO A 168 2.08 -8.01 -14.87
C PRO A 168 1.35 -6.66 -14.77
N SER A 169 1.96 -5.60 -15.30
CA SER A 169 1.46 -4.22 -15.16
C SER A 169 0.30 -3.93 -16.11
N VAL A 170 -0.82 -4.60 -15.87
CA VAL A 170 -2.10 -4.46 -16.59
C VAL A 170 -3.24 -4.27 -15.60
N SER A 171 -4.37 -3.72 -16.04
CA SER A 171 -5.52 -3.47 -15.17
C SER A 171 -6.09 -4.73 -14.51
N HIS A 172 -5.99 -5.89 -15.17
CA HIS A 172 -6.53 -7.14 -14.65
C HIS A 172 -5.79 -7.66 -13.41
N PHE A 173 -4.52 -7.26 -13.28
CA PHE A 173 -3.67 -7.58 -12.14
C PHE A 173 -3.26 -6.30 -11.40
N GLY A 174 -4.16 -5.31 -11.31
CA GLY A 174 -3.90 -4.08 -10.56
C GLY A 174 -3.62 -4.39 -9.09
N ASP A 175 -2.43 -4.02 -8.64
CA ASP A 175 -1.93 -4.29 -7.30
C ASP A 175 -1.36 -3.02 -6.67
N GLU A 176 -1.86 -2.66 -5.50
CA GLU A 176 -1.44 -1.51 -4.69
C GLU A 176 -0.81 -1.91 -3.35
N GLY A 177 -0.45 -3.19 -3.18
CA GLY A 177 0.41 -3.67 -2.11
C GLY A 177 -0.23 -3.65 -0.72
N ALA A 178 0.59 -3.43 0.30
CA ALA A 178 0.17 -3.51 1.70
C ALA A 178 -0.92 -2.50 2.13
N ALA A 179 -1.17 -1.44 1.37
CA ALA A 179 -2.31 -0.54 1.63
C ALA A 179 -3.68 -1.22 1.52
N ASN A 180 -3.72 -2.41 0.89
CA ASN A 180 -4.89 -3.28 0.78
C ASN A 180 -4.70 -4.63 1.51
N HIS A 181 -3.75 -4.67 2.44
CA HIS A 181 -3.40 -5.87 3.19
C HIS A 181 -3.43 -5.58 4.68
N THR A 182 -3.96 -6.52 5.46
CA THR A 182 -3.92 -6.50 6.91
C THR A 182 -3.55 -7.88 7.41
N ARG A 183 -2.68 -7.97 8.40
CA ARG A 183 -2.37 -9.23 9.08
C ARG A 183 -2.94 -9.24 10.48
N LEU A 184 -3.74 -10.25 10.79
CA LEU A 184 -4.32 -10.47 12.12
C LEU A 184 -3.71 -11.73 12.76
N CYS A 185 -3.30 -11.67 14.02
CA CYS A 185 -2.60 -12.77 14.70
C CYS A 185 -2.69 -12.67 16.22
N ALA A 186 -2.48 -13.79 16.93
CA ALA A 186 -2.34 -13.79 18.39
C ALA A 186 -1.01 -13.15 18.85
N GLY A 187 0.05 -13.32 18.05
CA GLY A 187 1.35 -12.67 18.23
C GLY A 187 2.10 -12.62 16.90
N TYR A 188 3.01 -11.64 16.74
CA TYR A 188 3.68 -11.42 15.45
C TYR A 188 4.52 -12.61 14.95
N GLY A 189 4.98 -13.48 15.86
CA GLY A 189 5.73 -14.70 15.50
C GLY A 189 4.85 -15.94 15.31
N GLU A 190 3.56 -15.86 15.62
CA GLU A 190 2.61 -16.95 15.48
C GLU A 190 1.93 -16.89 14.11
N PRO A 191 1.44 -18.02 13.57
CA PRO A 191 0.64 -18.03 12.35
C PRO A 191 -0.55 -17.07 12.45
N GLY A 192 -0.78 -16.32 11.39
CA GLY A 192 -1.82 -15.31 11.29
C GLY A 192 -2.79 -15.55 10.12
N VAL A 193 -3.73 -14.62 10.02
CA VAL A 193 -4.68 -14.49 8.92
C VAL A 193 -4.32 -13.22 8.16
N GLU A 194 -4.00 -13.37 6.89
CA GLU A 194 -3.77 -12.28 5.96
C GLU A 194 -5.08 -11.91 5.25
N LEU A 195 -5.60 -10.73 5.55
CA LEU A 195 -6.76 -10.13 4.91
C LEU A 195 -6.30 -9.32 3.70
N PHE A 196 -6.69 -9.77 2.51
CA PHE A 196 -6.49 -9.08 1.25
C PHE A 196 -7.78 -8.38 0.83
N VAL A 197 -7.75 -7.07 0.69
CA VAL A 197 -8.93 -6.27 0.34
C VAL A 197 -8.86 -5.86 -1.12
N TYR A 198 -9.91 -6.05 -1.90
CA TYR A 198 -9.94 -5.69 -3.32
C TYR A 198 -11.17 -4.84 -3.67
N GLY A 199 -11.08 -4.04 -4.74
CA GLY A 199 -12.18 -3.18 -5.18
C GLY A 199 -13.02 -3.76 -6.31
N GLN A 200 -12.45 -4.66 -7.12
CA GLN A 200 -13.12 -5.28 -8.28
C GLN A 200 -12.62 -6.69 -8.59
N MET A 201 -13.41 -7.44 -9.36
CA MET A 201 -13.01 -8.71 -9.97
C MET A 201 -12.80 -8.48 -11.47
N ALA A 202 -11.56 -8.49 -11.94
CA ALA A 202 -11.23 -8.09 -13.29
C ALA A 202 -11.81 -9.00 -14.38
N PHE A 203 -11.99 -10.30 -14.09
CA PHE A 203 -12.57 -11.25 -15.04
C PHE A 203 -14.07 -11.49 -14.83
N ASN A 204 -14.72 -10.71 -13.96
CA ASN A 204 -16.17 -10.79 -13.73
C ASN A 204 -16.80 -9.39 -13.75
N GLU A 205 -17.17 -8.92 -14.95
CA GLU A 205 -17.79 -7.61 -15.15
C GLU A 205 -19.15 -7.44 -14.46
N GLN A 206 -19.80 -8.54 -14.07
CA GLN A 206 -21.09 -8.51 -13.35
C GLN A 206 -20.91 -8.34 -11.84
N ALA A 207 -19.68 -8.51 -11.32
CA ALA A 207 -19.41 -8.30 -9.91
C ALA A 207 -19.65 -6.83 -9.53
N PRO A 208 -20.12 -6.54 -8.30
CA PRO A 208 -20.20 -5.18 -7.79
C PRO A 208 -18.84 -4.48 -7.95
N ALA A 209 -18.84 -3.21 -8.33
CA ALA A 209 -17.64 -2.40 -8.52
C ALA A 209 -18.00 -0.91 -8.36
N PRO A 210 -17.05 -0.04 -7.99
CA PRO A 210 -17.29 1.40 -7.89
C PRO A 210 -17.65 1.99 -9.26
N LYS A 211 -18.48 3.04 -9.26
CA LYS A 211 -19.01 3.67 -10.47
C LYS A 211 -18.35 5.00 -10.79
N LYS A 212 -17.86 5.69 -9.77
CA LYS A 212 -17.31 7.05 -9.86
C LYS A 212 -15.80 7.07 -9.79
N TYR A 213 -15.15 6.26 -8.95
CA TYR A 213 -13.70 6.22 -8.82
C TYR A 213 -13.16 4.81 -9.13
N PRO A 214 -11.91 4.66 -9.59
CA PRO A 214 -11.43 3.38 -10.06
C PRO A 214 -11.06 2.48 -8.90
N ALA A 215 -11.52 1.23 -8.91
CA ALA A 215 -10.96 0.17 -8.09
C ALA A 215 -9.53 -0.13 -8.57
N ARG A 216 -8.53 0.14 -7.74
CA ARG A 216 -7.12 -0.05 -8.12
C ARG A 216 -6.61 -1.47 -7.88
N GLN A 217 -7.14 -2.12 -6.84
CA GLN A 217 -6.82 -3.50 -6.49
C GLN A 217 -7.84 -4.46 -7.11
N THR A 218 -7.35 -5.52 -7.75
CA THR A 218 -8.18 -6.62 -8.24
C THR A 218 -8.09 -7.84 -7.33
N LEU A 219 -9.17 -8.63 -7.25
CA LEU A 219 -9.14 -9.92 -6.55
C LEU A 219 -8.03 -10.82 -7.12
N GLU A 220 -7.85 -10.80 -8.43
CA GLU A 220 -6.89 -11.64 -9.13
C GLU A 220 -5.45 -11.30 -8.80
N ALA A 221 -5.15 -10.01 -8.61
CA ALA A 221 -3.86 -9.57 -8.09
C ALA A 221 -3.62 -10.09 -6.67
N SER A 222 -4.59 -9.88 -5.78
CA SER A 222 -4.50 -10.34 -4.38
C SER A 222 -4.29 -11.85 -4.27
N GLN A 223 -5.04 -12.65 -5.04
CA GLN A 223 -4.88 -14.10 -5.08
C GLN A 223 -3.54 -14.51 -5.71
N ALA A 224 -3.03 -13.78 -6.70
CA ALA A 224 -1.72 -14.05 -7.28
C ALA A 224 -0.59 -13.81 -6.27
N VAL A 225 -0.65 -12.71 -5.50
CA VAL A 225 0.31 -12.44 -4.42
C VAL A 225 0.26 -13.54 -3.36
N ALA A 226 -0.94 -13.93 -2.90
CA ALA A 226 -1.09 -15.02 -1.93
C ALA A 226 -0.45 -16.33 -2.43
N ARG A 227 -0.60 -16.67 -3.72
CA ARG A 227 0.07 -17.82 -4.34
C ARG A 227 1.60 -17.67 -4.37
N LEU A 228 2.13 -16.51 -4.77
CA LEU A 228 3.58 -16.25 -4.77
C LEU A 228 4.18 -16.34 -3.36
N HIS A 229 3.39 -15.99 -2.36
CA HIS A 229 3.78 -16.04 -0.95
C HIS A 229 3.62 -17.44 -0.34
N GLY A 230 3.06 -18.40 -1.09
CA GLY A 230 2.86 -19.77 -0.63
C GLY A 230 1.90 -19.85 0.56
N LEU A 231 0.93 -18.92 0.65
CA LEU A 231 -0.10 -18.91 1.68
C LEU A 231 -1.10 -20.04 1.44
N ARG A 232 -1.56 -20.66 2.53
CA ARG A 232 -2.61 -21.68 2.50
C ARG A 232 -3.99 -21.03 2.65
N ASP A 233 -5.04 -21.71 2.20
CA ASP A 233 -6.43 -21.21 2.29
C ASP A 233 -6.88 -20.88 3.73
N GLN A 234 -6.31 -21.59 4.72
CA GLN A 234 -6.53 -21.35 6.14
C GLN A 234 -5.88 -20.05 6.66
N ASN A 235 -4.98 -19.43 5.90
CA ASN A 235 -4.19 -18.26 6.29
C ASN A 235 -4.58 -16.99 5.49
N ALA A 236 -5.52 -17.06 4.56
CA ALA A 236 -5.90 -15.92 3.71
C ALA A 236 -7.41 -15.70 3.68
N VAL A 237 -7.83 -14.44 3.76
CA VAL A 237 -9.21 -13.99 3.55
C VAL A 237 -9.19 -12.93 2.45
N PHE A 238 -10.08 -13.06 1.46
CA PHE A 238 -10.24 -12.09 0.38
C PHE A 238 -11.56 -11.35 0.57
N ALA A 239 -11.48 -10.05 0.86
CA ALA A 239 -12.65 -9.22 1.14
C ALA A 239 -12.82 -8.16 0.07
N GLN A 240 -14.05 -8.02 -0.46
CA GLN A 240 -14.35 -6.90 -1.32
C GLN A 240 -14.60 -5.64 -0.48
N GLN A 241 -13.88 -4.56 -0.77
CA GLN A 241 -14.16 -3.24 -0.23
C GLN A 241 -15.52 -2.76 -0.72
N ASN A 242 -16.26 -2.03 0.11
CA ASN A 242 -17.54 -1.49 -0.30
C ASN A 242 -17.36 -0.52 -1.48
N PRO A 243 -17.99 -0.77 -2.65
CA PRO A 243 -17.92 0.13 -3.81
C PRO A 243 -18.31 1.57 -3.51
N ASP A 244 -19.31 1.77 -2.64
CA ASP A 244 -19.77 3.11 -2.26
C ASP A 244 -18.72 3.86 -1.44
N ALA A 245 -17.93 3.16 -0.63
CA ALA A 245 -16.81 3.76 0.10
C ALA A 245 -15.69 4.20 -0.87
N ILE A 246 -15.39 3.38 -1.89
CA ILE A 246 -14.43 3.75 -2.94
C ILE A 246 -14.90 5.01 -3.67
N ASP A 247 -16.19 5.07 -4.04
CA ASP A 247 -16.79 6.25 -4.68
C ASP A 247 -16.85 7.49 -3.76
N GLY A 248 -16.80 7.26 -2.44
CA GLY A 248 -16.61 8.27 -1.39
C GLY A 248 -15.16 8.78 -1.24
N GLY A 249 -14.19 8.17 -1.91
CA GLY A 249 -12.78 8.58 -1.89
C GLY A 249 -11.83 7.62 -1.18
N VAL A 250 -12.31 6.44 -0.75
CA VAL A 250 -11.50 5.37 -0.16
C VAL A 250 -10.80 4.59 -1.28
N PHE A 251 -9.68 5.11 -1.79
CA PHE A 251 -8.97 4.50 -2.91
C PHE A 251 -8.10 3.29 -2.52
N HIS A 252 -7.87 3.08 -1.22
CA HIS A 252 -7.14 1.96 -0.59
C HIS A 252 -7.82 1.58 0.73
N ASN A 253 -7.65 0.34 1.19
CA ASN A 253 -8.23 -0.13 2.45
C ASN A 253 -7.71 0.62 3.68
N ASP A 254 -6.43 0.99 3.68
CA ASP A 254 -5.80 1.78 4.75
C ASP A 254 -6.36 3.21 4.92
N VAL A 255 -7.33 3.62 4.10
CA VAL A 255 -8.10 4.87 4.29
C VAL A 255 -9.37 4.64 5.12
N ILE A 256 -9.80 3.38 5.31
CA ILE A 256 -11.08 3.03 5.96
C ILE A 256 -10.99 1.89 7.00
N ALA A 257 -9.86 1.18 7.04
CA ALA A 257 -9.58 0.12 8.01
C ALA A 257 -8.08 -0.06 8.25
N VAL A 258 -7.71 -0.40 9.48
CA VAL A 258 -6.36 -0.79 9.89
C VAL A 258 -6.45 -1.92 10.92
N GLY A 259 -5.51 -2.86 10.90
CA GLY A 259 -5.45 -3.92 11.89
C GLY A 259 -4.05 -4.09 12.47
N ASN A 260 -3.99 -4.64 13.67
CA ASN A 260 -2.76 -4.95 14.38
C ASN A 260 -3.04 -6.01 15.45
N GLY A 261 -2.18 -7.03 15.55
CA GLY A 261 -2.44 -8.16 16.45
C GLY A 261 -3.78 -8.81 16.13
N ASN A 262 -4.65 -8.98 17.13
CA ASN A 262 -5.99 -9.52 16.96
C ASN A 262 -7.08 -8.45 16.77
N THR A 263 -6.68 -7.17 16.64
CA THR A 263 -7.62 -6.05 16.53
C THR A 263 -7.75 -5.58 15.08
N LEU A 264 -8.99 -5.41 14.63
CA LEU A 264 -9.35 -4.76 13.36
C LEU A 264 -10.17 -3.50 13.66
N PHE A 265 -9.60 -2.33 13.40
CA PHE A 265 -10.26 -1.02 13.55
C PHE A 265 -10.73 -0.53 12.18
N TYR A 266 -12.04 -0.40 11.99
CA TYR A 266 -12.61 -0.15 10.67
C TYR A 266 -13.93 0.62 10.73
N HIS A 267 -14.23 1.34 9.65
CA HIS A 267 -15.54 1.97 9.47
C HIS A 267 -16.58 0.95 9.01
N GLU A 268 -17.85 1.13 9.36
CA GLU A 268 -18.91 0.21 8.96
C GLU A 268 -19.10 0.04 7.46
N MET A 269 -18.68 1.04 6.67
CA MET A 269 -18.68 0.97 5.21
C MET A 269 -17.40 0.35 4.63
N ALA A 270 -16.49 -0.21 5.41
CA ALA A 270 -15.22 -0.71 4.88
C ALA A 270 -15.40 -1.87 3.89
N PHE A 271 -16.30 -2.82 4.18
CA PHE A 271 -16.45 -4.06 3.42
C PHE A 271 -17.86 -4.20 2.85
N LEU A 272 -17.97 -4.76 1.64
CA LEU A 272 -19.26 -5.01 1.00
C LEU A 272 -20.10 -6.03 1.79
N ASN A 273 -19.45 -7.09 2.30
CA ASN A 273 -20.09 -8.17 3.04
C ASN A 273 -19.47 -8.31 4.44
N GLU A 274 -19.55 -7.26 5.27
CA GLU A 274 -18.92 -7.16 6.59
C GLU A 274 -19.08 -8.44 7.44
N ALA A 275 -20.30 -8.92 7.61
CA ALA A 275 -20.58 -10.08 8.46
C ALA A 275 -19.83 -11.34 8.01
N GLN A 276 -19.74 -11.58 6.70
CA GLN A 276 -19.00 -12.71 6.14
C GLN A 276 -17.50 -12.55 6.35
N VAL A 277 -16.96 -11.35 6.09
CA VAL A 277 -15.54 -11.05 6.28
C VAL A 277 -15.12 -11.32 7.73
N LEU A 278 -15.90 -10.83 8.70
CA LEU A 278 -15.60 -11.05 10.12
C LEU A 278 -15.75 -12.53 10.51
N ALA A 279 -16.71 -13.26 9.94
CA ALA A 279 -16.85 -14.69 10.17
C ALA A 279 -15.65 -15.48 9.63
N ASP A 280 -15.23 -15.19 8.40
CA ASP A 280 -14.08 -15.83 7.74
C ASP A 280 -12.77 -15.58 8.50
N ILE A 281 -12.60 -14.37 9.05
CA ILE A 281 -11.45 -14.04 9.91
C ILE A 281 -11.52 -14.81 11.22
N ARG A 282 -12.67 -14.82 11.91
CA ARG A 282 -12.83 -15.55 13.19
C ARG A 282 -12.61 -17.05 13.04
N GLU A 283 -13.04 -17.64 11.92
CA GLU A 283 -12.83 -19.05 11.63
C GLU A 283 -11.33 -19.40 11.49
N ARG A 284 -10.55 -18.50 10.88
CA ARG A 284 -9.13 -18.72 10.57
C ARG A 284 -8.17 -18.23 11.64
N LEU A 285 -8.58 -17.23 12.44
CA LEU A 285 -7.75 -16.64 13.48
C LEU A 285 -7.69 -17.59 14.68
N THR A 286 -6.58 -18.30 14.81
CA THR A 286 -6.34 -19.21 15.92
C THR A 286 -5.50 -18.54 17.01
N GLY A 287 -5.69 -18.95 18.27
CA GLY A 287 -4.90 -18.46 19.40
C GLY A 287 -5.31 -17.08 19.95
N ALA A 288 -6.24 -16.38 19.31
CA ALA A 288 -6.83 -15.14 19.81
C ALA A 288 -8.24 -14.93 19.24
N GLU A 289 -9.10 -14.25 19.99
CA GLU A 289 -10.39 -13.78 19.51
C GLU A 289 -10.22 -12.50 18.69
N LEU A 290 -10.98 -12.36 17.60
CA LEU A 290 -10.99 -11.13 16.81
C LEU A 290 -11.64 -9.99 17.59
N GLU A 291 -10.87 -8.93 17.86
CA GLU A 291 -11.39 -7.67 18.38
C GLU A 291 -11.77 -6.74 17.21
N ALA A 292 -13.04 -6.80 16.82
CA ALA A 292 -13.59 -5.95 15.77
C ALA A 292 -14.05 -4.61 16.36
N VAL A 293 -13.28 -3.54 16.14
CA VAL A 293 -13.60 -2.18 16.57
C VAL A 293 -14.24 -1.43 15.39
N ARG A 294 -15.57 -1.53 15.31
CA ARG A 294 -16.39 -0.93 14.26
C ARG A 294 -16.78 0.51 14.61
N VAL A 295 -16.54 1.45 13.69
CA VAL A 295 -17.01 2.85 13.79
C VAL A 295 -18.24 3.04 12.90
N SER A 296 -19.33 3.57 13.47
CA SER A 296 -20.56 3.82 12.73
C SER A 296 -20.51 5.15 11.95
N SER A 297 -21.27 5.27 10.86
CA SER A 297 -21.42 6.53 10.12
C SER A 297 -22.16 7.59 10.93
N ALA A 298 -22.86 7.20 12.01
CA ALA A 298 -23.49 8.12 12.94
C ALA A 298 -22.47 8.81 13.85
N ASP A 299 -21.38 8.11 14.22
CA ASP A 299 -20.31 8.67 15.04
C ASP A 299 -19.27 9.40 14.20
N VAL A 300 -18.88 8.82 13.06
CA VAL A 300 -17.92 9.40 12.11
C VAL A 300 -18.45 9.19 10.71
N PRO A 301 -19.05 10.20 10.07
CA PRO A 301 -19.47 10.13 8.67
C PRO A 301 -18.29 9.76 7.75
N LEU A 302 -18.59 9.04 6.66
CA LEU A 302 -17.56 8.59 5.70
C LEU A 302 -16.71 9.75 5.17
N GLU A 303 -17.32 10.91 4.91
CA GLU A 303 -16.61 12.11 4.45
C GLU A 303 -15.57 12.60 5.46
N ASP A 304 -15.88 12.55 6.75
CA ASP A 304 -14.98 12.93 7.83
C ASP A 304 -13.86 11.90 8.01
N ALA A 305 -14.18 10.61 7.88
CA ALA A 305 -13.17 9.55 7.87
C ALA A 305 -12.14 9.76 6.75
N VAL A 306 -12.62 10.05 5.53
CA VAL A 306 -11.76 10.32 4.35
C VAL A 306 -10.98 11.63 4.50
N ALA A 307 -11.60 12.68 5.05
CA ALA A 307 -10.94 13.98 5.22
C ALA A 307 -9.88 13.98 6.33
N SER A 308 -10.12 13.26 7.42
CA SER A 308 -9.23 13.22 8.60
C SER A 308 -8.13 12.18 8.51
N TYR A 309 -8.27 11.17 7.63
CA TYR A 309 -7.36 10.02 7.55
C TYR A 309 -7.33 9.21 8.86
N LEU A 310 -8.43 9.17 9.62
CA LEU A 310 -8.53 8.45 10.91
C LEU A 310 -8.03 6.99 10.82
N PHE A 311 -8.44 6.28 9.78
CA PHE A 311 -8.06 4.87 9.57
C PHE A 311 -6.69 4.71 8.90
N ASN A 312 -6.09 5.78 8.38
CA ASN A 312 -4.70 5.79 7.91
C ASN A 312 -3.71 6.05 9.06
N SER A 313 -4.08 5.60 10.25
CA SER A 313 -3.26 5.65 11.45
C SER A 313 -2.42 4.39 11.58
N GLN A 314 -1.37 4.43 12.42
CA GLN A 314 -0.65 3.24 12.82
C GLN A 314 -1.23 2.74 14.15
N LEU A 315 -1.83 1.54 14.14
CA LEU A 315 -2.24 0.85 15.36
C LEU A 315 -1.05 0.03 15.88
N LEU A 316 -0.48 0.43 17.03
CA LEU A 316 0.79 -0.12 17.52
C LEU A 316 0.60 -0.82 18.87
N ASN A 317 1.16 -2.03 19.00
CA ASN A 317 1.27 -2.70 20.29
C ASN A 317 2.40 -2.08 21.11
N THR A 318 2.12 -1.67 22.34
CA THR A 318 3.14 -1.11 23.24
C THR A 318 4.31 -2.10 23.39
N PRO A 319 5.57 -1.67 23.16
CA PRO A 319 6.74 -2.54 23.17
C PRO A 319 7.01 -3.28 24.49
#